data_AF-A0A3B9J7A6-F1
#
_entry.id   AF-A0A3B9J7A6-F1
#
_cell.length_a   1.000
_cell.length_b   1.000
_cell.length_c   1.000
_cell.angle_alpha   90.00
_cell.angle_beta   90.00
_cell.angle_gamma   90.00
#
_symmetry.space_group_name_H-M   'P 1'
#
loop_
_entity.id
_entity.type
_entity.pdbx_description
1 polymer ?
#
loop_
_entity_poly.entity_id
_entity_poly.type
_entity_poly.pdbx_seq_one_letter_code
_entity_poly.pdbx_strand_id
1 'polypeptide(L)'
;MNMAELQKFTLPGILFALILVFGFWLSNSGKPYNGLLFNIHKLIALSFVVLAGIQFSKILHVPDGMLVALLLVSALCVVALFASGALMSAGKFDYALMLTIHRVAWVVLGIVLVWIGFILLKSP
;
A
#
# COMPACT_ATOMS: atom_id res chain seq x y z
N MET A 1 -20.46 4.22 -7.25
CA MET A 1 -20.53 3.98 -5.78
C MET A 1 -21.54 4.91 -5.11
N ASN A 2 -22.38 4.39 -4.21
CA ASN A 2 -23.20 5.23 -3.33
C ASN A 2 -22.34 5.75 -2.14
N MET A 3 -22.88 6.66 -1.32
CA MET A 3 -22.15 7.23 -0.17
C MET A 3 -21.67 6.16 0.82
N ALA A 4 -22.43 5.08 1.01
CA ALA A 4 -22.07 3.98 1.89
C ALA A 4 -20.86 3.18 1.38
N GLU A 5 -20.72 3.02 0.06
CA GLU A 5 -19.54 2.41 -0.53
C GLU A 5 -18.30 3.30 -0.35
N LEU A 6 -18.44 4.63 -0.51
CA LEU A 6 -17.30 5.56 -0.35
C LEU A 6 -16.76 5.55 1.09
N GLN A 7 -17.66 5.46 2.07
CA GLN A 7 -17.29 5.34 3.49
C GLN A 7 -16.44 4.11 3.79
N LYS A 8 -16.58 3.02 3.02
CA LYS A 8 -15.75 1.81 3.21
C LYS A 8 -14.27 2.13 2.94
N PHE A 9 -13.98 2.98 1.96
CA PHE A 9 -12.61 3.34 1.58
C PHE A 9 -11.99 4.46 2.43
N THR A 10 -12.76 5.14 3.29
CA THR A 10 -12.22 6.17 4.18
C THR A 10 -11.13 5.63 5.09
N LEU A 11 -11.34 4.48 5.71
CA LEU A 11 -10.37 3.89 6.63
C LEU A 11 -9.08 3.45 5.92
N PRO A 12 -9.11 2.68 4.80
CA PRO A 12 -7.92 2.42 4.00
C PRO A 12 -7.20 3.70 3.55
N GLY A 13 -7.94 4.75 3.17
CA GLY A 13 -7.35 6.04 2.80
C GLY A 13 -6.58 6.69 3.96
N ILE A 14 -7.14 6.68 5.17
CA ILE A 14 -6.45 7.18 6.37
C ILE A 14 -5.20 6.34 6.67
N LEU A 15 -5.30 5.01 6.60
CA LEU A 15 -4.17 4.12 6.82
C LEU A 15 -3.06 4.37 5.79
N PHE A 16 -3.42 4.59 4.52
CA PHE A 16 -2.46 4.96 3.47
C PHE A 16 -1.67 6.22 3.82
N ALA A 17 -2.35 7.27 4.29
CA ALA A 17 -1.70 8.50 4.74
C ALA A 17 -0.79 8.26 5.96
N LEU A 18 -1.23 7.47 6.94
CA LEU A 18 -0.42 7.14 8.11
C LEU A 18 0.84 6.35 7.74
N ILE A 19 0.77 5.42 6.79
CA ILE A 19 1.94 4.66 6.31
C ILE A 19 3.02 5.61 5.79
N LEU A 20 2.64 6.63 5.03
CA LEU A 20 3.55 7.66 4.52
C LEU A 20 4.19 8.47 5.65
N VAL A 21 3.39 8.96 6.59
CA VAL A 21 3.89 9.75 7.74
C VAL A 21 4.91 8.95 8.55
N PHE A 22 4.55 7.72 8.94
CA PHE A 22 5.45 6.86 9.71
C PHE A 22 6.66 6.40 8.89
N GLY A 23 6.51 6.15 7.59
CA GLY A 23 7.61 5.76 6.71
C GLY A 23 8.63 6.88 6.50
N PHE A 24 8.16 8.11 6.35
CA PHE A 24 9.03 9.29 6.28
C PHE A 24 9.73 9.54 7.62
N TRP A 25 9.00 9.46 8.73
CA TRP A 25 9.59 9.60 10.06
C TRP A 25 10.68 8.55 10.31
N LEU A 26 10.39 7.28 10.00
CA LEU A 26 11.35 6.19 10.12
C LEU A 26 12.60 6.41 9.25
N SER A 27 12.43 6.92 8.02
CA SER A 27 13.54 7.25 7.12
C SER A 27 14.45 8.35 7.70
N ASN A 28 13.87 9.36 8.36
CA ASN A 28 14.61 10.45 8.99
C ASN A 28 15.28 10.06 10.31
N SER A 29 14.74 9.08 11.05
CA SER A 29 15.35 8.61 12.31
C SER A 29 16.68 7.88 12.13
N GLY A 30 17.00 7.44 10.91
CA GLY A 30 18.25 6.74 10.62
C GLY A 30 18.31 5.33 11.23
N LYS A 31 19.47 4.66 11.06
CA LYS A 31 19.75 3.34 11.63
C LYS A 31 20.56 3.49 12.93
N PRO A 32 20.35 2.62 13.96
CA PRO A 32 19.38 1.53 13.99
C PRO A 32 17.94 2.05 14.10
N TYR A 33 17.00 1.39 13.40
CA TYR A 33 15.62 1.82 13.42
C TYR A 33 15.04 1.75 14.83
N ASN A 34 14.27 2.78 15.22
CA ASN A 34 13.45 2.70 16.43
C ASN A 34 12.44 1.56 16.26
N GLY A 35 12.57 0.51 17.09
CA GLY A 35 11.78 -0.71 16.97
C GLY A 35 10.27 -0.47 17.09
N LEU A 36 9.84 0.50 17.91
CA LEU A 36 8.43 0.85 18.06
C LEU A 36 7.89 1.52 16.78
N LEU A 37 8.58 2.54 16.26
CA LEU A 37 8.20 3.20 15.01
C LEU A 37 8.18 2.23 13.83
N PHE A 38 9.19 1.35 13.73
CA PHE A 38 9.29 0.32 12.70
C PHE A 38 8.10 -0.66 12.74
N ASN A 39 7.77 -1.17 13.93
CA ASN A 39 6.65 -2.09 14.10
C ASN A 39 5.30 -1.41 13.81
N ILE A 40 5.10 -0.18 14.26
CA ILE A 40 3.88 0.59 13.97
C ILE A 40 3.72 0.78 12.45
N HIS A 41 4.76 1.25 11.75
CA HIS A 41 4.70 1.41 10.29
C HIS A 41 4.30 0.10 9.58
N LYS A 42 4.89 -1.03 9.98
CA LYS A 42 4.60 -2.34 9.39
C LYS A 42 3.18 -2.83 9.69
N LEU A 43 2.69 -2.63 10.91
CA LEU A 43 1.34 -3.06 11.30
C LEU A 43 0.25 -2.19 10.64
N ILE A 44 0.48 -0.90 10.48
CA ILE A 44 -0.42 -0.01 9.72
C ILE A 44 -0.42 -0.44 8.24
N ALA A 45 0.76 -0.71 7.65
CA ALA A 45 0.88 -1.21 6.28
C ALA A 45 0.14 -2.54 6.07
N LEU A 46 0.28 -3.48 7.01
CA LEU A 46 -0.44 -4.75 6.95
C LEU A 46 -1.96 -4.55 7.07
N SER A 47 -2.40 -3.72 8.01
CA SER A 47 -3.82 -3.40 8.20
C SER A 47 -4.43 -2.80 6.94
N PHE A 48 -3.70 -1.88 6.29
CA PHE A 48 -4.12 -1.29 5.02
C PHE A 48 -4.33 -2.35 3.93
N VAL A 49 -3.35 -3.23 3.73
CA VAL A 49 -3.42 -4.27 2.69
C VAL A 49 -4.56 -5.25 2.95
N VAL A 50 -4.72 -5.69 4.20
CA VAL A 50 -5.80 -6.63 4.58
C VAL A 50 -7.18 -6.00 4.37
N LEU A 51 -7.39 -4.76 4.85
CA LEU A 51 -8.67 -4.08 4.71
C LEU A 51 -8.99 -3.75 3.26
N ALA A 52 -8.00 -3.28 2.48
CA ALA A 52 -8.17 -3.05 1.05
C ALA A 52 -8.55 -4.36 0.32
N GLY A 53 -7.85 -5.47 0.61
CA GLY A 53 -8.15 -6.79 0.04
C GLY A 53 -9.57 -7.26 0.35
N ILE A 54 -10.03 -7.11 1.61
CA ILE A 54 -11.40 -7.46 2.01
C ILE A 54 -12.43 -6.57 1.31
N GLN A 55 -12.15 -5.28 1.12
CA GLN A 55 -13.10 -4.38 0.44
C GLN A 55 -13.20 -4.70 -1.04
N PHE A 56 -12.07 -4.92 -1.71
CA PHE A 56 -12.08 -5.31 -3.11
C PHE A 56 -12.76 -6.66 -3.33
N SER A 57 -12.54 -7.65 -2.47
CA SER A 57 -13.20 -8.96 -2.61
C SER A 57 -14.73 -8.90 -2.46
N LYS A 58 -15.25 -7.93 -1.71
CA LYS A 58 -16.70 -7.72 -1.55
C LYS A 58 -17.35 -6.98 -2.71
N ILE A 59 -16.59 -6.12 -3.39
CA ILE A 59 -17.11 -5.25 -4.46
C ILE A 59 -17.02 -5.95 -5.81
N LEU A 60 -16.01 -6.79 -6.01
CA LEU A 60 -15.70 -7.40 -7.30
C LEU A 60 -16.48 -8.70 -7.50
N HIS A 61 -17.50 -8.65 -8.35
CA HIS A 61 -18.33 -9.81 -8.70
C HIS A 61 -17.87 -10.45 -10.03
N VAL A 62 -17.53 -9.65 -11.04
CA VAL A 62 -16.85 -10.09 -12.28
C VAL A 62 -15.92 -8.95 -12.73
N PRO A 63 -14.60 -9.03 -12.43
CA PRO A 63 -13.69 -7.96 -12.77
C PRO A 63 -13.39 -7.93 -14.28
N ASP A 64 -13.41 -6.75 -14.88
CA ASP A 64 -12.94 -6.55 -16.26
C ASP A 64 -11.42 -6.81 -16.35
N GLY A 65 -10.92 -7.14 -17.55
CA GLY A 65 -9.50 -7.47 -17.75
C GLY A 65 -8.51 -6.38 -17.33
N MET A 66 -8.85 -5.11 -17.50
CA MET A 66 -8.08 -3.96 -17.00
C MET A 66 -8.05 -3.95 -15.47
N LEU A 67 -9.18 -4.16 -14.81
CA LEU A 67 -9.24 -4.18 -13.36
C LEU A 67 -8.46 -5.36 -12.78
N VAL A 68 -8.49 -6.53 -13.42
CA VAL A 68 -7.61 -7.67 -13.08
C VAL A 68 -6.14 -7.28 -13.21
N ALA A 69 -5.75 -6.65 -14.32
CA ALA A 69 -4.37 -6.21 -14.53
C ALA A 69 -3.91 -5.21 -13.44
N LEU A 70 -4.75 -4.22 -13.08
CA LEU A 70 -4.45 -3.25 -12.03
C LEU A 70 -4.33 -3.91 -10.64
N LEU A 71 -5.15 -4.92 -10.34
CA LEU A 71 -5.03 -5.68 -9.09
C LEU A 71 -3.75 -6.51 -9.04
N LEU A 72 -3.34 -7.13 -10.16
CA LEU A 72 -2.07 -7.84 -10.25
C LEU A 72 -0.89 -6.90 -10.03
N VAL A 73 -0.89 -5.72 -10.65
CA VAL A 73 0.14 -4.70 -10.42
C VAL A 73 0.14 -4.26 -8.95
N SER A 74 -1.03 -4.05 -8.35
CA SER A 74 -1.15 -3.71 -6.91
C SER A 74 -0.54 -4.79 -6.03
N ALA A 75 -0.82 -6.07 -6.31
CA ALA A 75 -0.28 -7.20 -5.57
C ALA A 75 1.25 -7.27 -5.67
N LEU A 76 1.81 -7.08 -6.88
CA LEU A 76 3.25 -7.03 -7.09
C LEU A 76 3.90 -5.86 -6.34
N CYS A 77 3.28 -4.67 -6.34
CA CYS A 77 3.77 -3.53 -5.58
C CYS A 77 3.75 -3.80 -4.06
N VAL A 78 2.68 -4.42 -3.54
CA VAL A 78 2.60 -4.81 -2.13
C VAL A 78 3.73 -5.78 -1.76
N VAL A 79 3.96 -6.81 -2.59
CA VAL A 79 5.08 -7.75 -2.37
C VAL A 79 6.41 -7.01 -2.39
N ALA A 80 6.64 -6.13 -3.36
CA ALA A 80 7.86 -5.33 -3.44
C ALA A 80 8.06 -4.43 -2.21
N LEU A 81 7.00 -3.81 -1.68
CA LEU A 81 7.05 -2.98 -0.48
C LEU A 81 7.44 -3.78 0.76
N PHE A 82 6.80 -4.92 1.00
CA PHE A 82 7.13 -5.77 2.15
C PHE A 82 8.52 -6.40 2.03
N ALA A 83 8.90 -6.88 0.83
CA ALA A 83 10.20 -7.48 0.59
C ALA A 83 11.33 -6.45 0.75
N SER A 84 11.24 -5.30 0.09
CA SER A 84 12.23 -4.22 0.22
C SER A 84 12.32 -3.70 1.67
N GLY A 85 11.20 -3.53 2.36
CA GLY A 85 11.16 -3.13 3.78
C GLY A 85 11.86 -4.13 4.70
N ALA A 86 11.61 -5.43 4.48
CA ALA A 86 12.27 -6.51 5.23
C ALA A 86 13.77 -6.57 4.94
N LEU A 87 14.19 -6.45 3.68
CA LEU A 87 15.60 -6.48 3.29
C LEU A 87 16.38 -5.27 3.84
N MET A 88 15.79 -4.06 3.80
CA MET A 88 16.39 -2.85 4.40
C MET A 88 16.62 -3.02 5.90
N SER A 89 15.67 -3.61 6.62
CA SER A 89 15.74 -3.85 8.06
C SER A 89 16.73 -4.97 8.42
N ALA A 90 16.80 -6.01 7.60
CA ALA A 90 17.76 -7.11 7.75
C ALA A 90 19.21 -6.72 7.41
N GLY A 91 19.45 -5.51 6.91
CA GLY A 91 20.78 -5.07 6.48
C GLY A 91 21.29 -5.85 5.26
N LYS A 92 20.38 -6.44 4.47
CA LYS A 92 20.72 -7.18 3.25
C LYS A 92 20.57 -6.27 2.04
N PHE A 93 21.48 -6.43 1.08
CA PHE A 93 21.58 -5.60 -0.14
C PHE A 93 21.91 -4.13 0.13
N ASP A 94 22.14 -3.40 -0.97
CA ASP A 94 22.36 -1.96 -0.93
C ASP A 94 21.12 -1.22 -0.41
N TYR A 95 21.32 -0.39 0.62
CA TYR A 95 20.24 0.32 1.28
C TYR A 95 19.57 1.34 0.35
N ALA A 96 20.36 2.08 -0.44
CA ALA A 96 19.83 3.13 -1.31
C ALA A 96 18.98 2.53 -2.44
N LEU A 97 19.42 1.39 -2.99
CA LEU A 97 18.66 0.62 -3.97
C LEU A 97 17.34 0.14 -3.39
N MET A 98 17.37 -0.53 -2.23
CA MET A 98 16.14 -1.05 -1.60
C MET A 98 15.18 0.07 -1.21
N LEU A 99 15.67 1.21 -0.73
CA LEU A 99 14.87 2.39 -0.41
C LEU A 99 14.23 3.00 -1.67
N THR A 100 14.97 3.03 -2.78
CA THR A 100 14.45 3.51 -4.07
C THR A 100 13.33 2.61 -4.56
N ILE A 101 13.53 1.28 -4.54
CA ILE A 101 12.49 0.31 -4.88
C ILE A 101 11.25 0.50 -4.00
N HIS A 102 11.44 0.63 -2.68
CA HIS A 102 10.36 0.82 -1.73
C HIS A 102 9.54 2.09 -2.03
N ARG A 103 10.21 3.21 -2.31
CA ARG A 103 9.55 4.49 -2.66
C ARG A 103 8.81 4.41 -3.99
N VAL A 104 9.44 3.86 -5.02
CA VAL A 104 8.83 3.71 -6.35
C VAL A 104 7.60 2.79 -6.27
N ALA A 105 7.72 1.65 -5.59
CA ALA A 105 6.59 0.73 -5.40
C ALA A 105 5.41 1.40 -4.69
N TRP A 106 5.67 2.28 -3.71
CA TRP A 106 4.62 3.04 -3.03
C TRP A 106 3.91 4.04 -3.96
N VAL A 107 4.68 4.79 -4.76
CA VAL A 107 4.12 5.74 -5.74
C VAL A 107 3.28 5.01 -6.79
N VAL A 108 3.80 3.91 -7.34
CA VAL A 108 3.06 3.10 -8.32
C VAL A 108 1.78 2.52 -7.70
N LEU A 109 1.85 1.99 -6.48
CA LEU A 109 0.65 1.50 -5.77
C LEU A 109 -0.39 2.61 -5.59
N GLY A 110 0.02 3.81 -5.17
CA GLY A 110 -0.88 4.95 -5.03
C GLY A 110 -1.60 5.31 -6.33
N ILE A 111 -0.86 5.39 -7.45
CA ILE A 111 -1.43 5.67 -8.78
C ILE A 111 -2.44 4.59 -9.19
N VAL A 112 -2.07 3.33 -9.02
CA VAL A 112 -2.93 2.20 -9.40
C VAL A 112 -4.21 2.17 -8.56
N LEU A 113 -4.13 2.44 -7.26
CA LEU A 113 -5.31 2.49 -6.38
C LEU A 113 -6.26 3.64 -6.73
N VAL A 114 -5.72 4.82 -7.07
CA VAL A 114 -6.52 5.94 -7.58
C VAL A 114 -7.23 5.55 -8.88
N TRP A 115 -6.52 4.85 -9.78
CA TRP A 115 -7.11 4.37 -11.04
C TRP A 115 -8.22 3.35 -10.82
N ILE A 116 -8.01 2.37 -9.94
CA ILE A 116 -9.04 1.39 -9.56
C ILE A 116 -10.26 2.12 -8.98
N GLY A 117 -10.05 3.08 -8.06
CA GLY A 117 -11.13 3.89 -7.49
C GLY A 117 -11.91 4.65 -8.56
N PHE A 118 -11.22 5.23 -9.55
CA PHE A 118 -11.85 5.91 -10.68
C PHE A 118 -12.73 4.96 -11.52
N ILE A 119 -12.24 3.75 -11.82
CA ILE A 119 -13.02 2.74 -12.55
C ILE A 119 -14.27 2.36 -11.75
N LEU A 120 -14.11 2.05 -10.45
CA LEU A 120 -15.23 1.66 -9.57
C LEU A 120 -16.25 2.78 -9.34
N LEU A 121 -15.86 4.05 -9.48
CA LEU A 121 -16.78 5.19 -9.42
C LEU A 121 -17.59 5.34 -10.71
N LYS A 122 -17.02 4.96 -11.86
CA LYS A 122 -17.64 5.10 -13.18
C LYS A 122 -18.52 3.91 -13.58
N SER A 123 -18.24 2.71 -13.07
CA SER A 123 -19.07 1.53 -13.30
C SER A 123 -20.42 1.68 -12.56
N PRO A 124 -21.56 1.68 -13.27
CA PRO A 124 -22.90 1.79 -12.67
C PRO A 124 -23.28 0.55 -11.85
#